data_AF-A0A975S9N3-F1
#
_entry.id   AF-A0A975S9N3-F1
#
_cell.length_a   1.000
_cell.length_b   1.000
_cell.length_c   1.000
_cell.angle_alpha   90.00
_cell.angle_beta   90.00
_cell.angle_gamma   90.00
#
_symmetry.space_group_name_H-M   'P 1'
#
loop_
_entity.id
_entity.type
_entity.pdbx_description
1 polymer ?
#
loop_
_entity_poly.entity_id
_entity_poly.type
_entity_poly.pdbx_seq_one_letter_code
_entity_poly.pdbx_strand_id
1 'polypeptide(L)'
;MNKYQIPSLLSILKSMLINFLIVLAFAGFFKQSLYIESPIYALYGASLITLFYKFIRPVFLFMSIVPIIMTFGFFIVIINAIIILLVSNVLNPHFIISSFGSALGLAIFISIFNLFINSRDRKIIIKRIK
;
A
#
# COMPACT_ATOMS: atom_id res chain seq x y z
N MET A 1 -21.38 20.13 16.43
CA MET A 1 -20.29 20.75 15.65
C MET A 1 -19.39 19.66 15.07
N ASN A 2 -18.99 19.88 13.83
CA ASN A 2 -18.65 18.85 12.85
C ASN A 2 -17.27 18.25 13.10
N LYS A 3 -17.20 16.94 13.35
CA LYS A 3 -15.95 16.20 13.54
C LYS A 3 -15.38 15.82 12.19
N TYR A 4 -15.00 16.83 11.40
CA TYR A 4 -14.07 16.61 10.29
C TYR A 4 -12.74 16.22 10.91
N GLN A 5 -12.52 14.93 11.14
CA GLN A 5 -11.21 14.39 11.45
C GLN A 5 -10.36 14.55 10.19
N ILE A 6 -9.82 15.76 9.97
CA ILE A 6 -8.68 15.94 9.08
C ILE A 6 -7.65 14.91 9.57
N PRO A 7 -7.19 13.97 8.73
CA PRO A 7 -6.19 13.02 9.15
C PRO A 7 -5.00 13.81 9.68
N SER A 8 -4.81 13.78 11.00
CA SER A 8 -3.72 14.50 11.64
C SER A 8 -2.41 13.94 11.09
N LEU A 9 -1.35 14.76 11.01
CA LEU A 9 -0.03 14.32 10.52
C LEU A 9 0.41 13.00 11.16
N LEU A 10 0.06 12.80 12.44
CA LEU A 10 0.27 11.57 13.19
C LEU A 10 -0.34 10.31 12.53
N SER A 11 -1.54 10.41 11.97
CA SER A 11 -2.23 9.29 11.30
C SER A 11 -1.53 8.89 10.00
N ILE A 12 -1.07 9.86 9.22
CA ILE A 12 -0.32 9.63 7.97
C ILE A 12 1.02 8.98 8.29
N LEU A 13 1.74 9.51 9.28
CA LEU A 13 3.00 8.94 9.78
C LEU A 13 2.82 7.50 10.25
N LYS A 14 1.76 7.19 11.01
CA LYS A 14 1.46 5.82 11.44
C LYS A 14 1.26 4.88 10.24
N SER A 15 0.46 5.28 9.25
CA SER A 15 0.23 4.45 8.06
C SER A 15 1.51 4.23 7.25
N MET A 16 2.38 5.25 7.14
CA MET A 16 3.69 5.11 6.49
C MET A 16 4.59 4.13 7.25
N LEU A 17 4.66 4.25 8.58
CA LEU A 17 5.44 3.36 9.44
C LEU A 17 4.97 1.91 9.35
N ILE A 18 3.65 1.70 9.34
CA ILE A 18 3.03 0.38 9.20
C ILE A 18 3.37 -0.23 7.84
N ASN A 19 3.13 0.50 6.75
CA ASN A 19 3.44 0.02 5.40
C ASN A 19 4.94 -0.26 5.24
N PHE A 20 5.81 0.58 5.83
CA PHE A 20 7.25 0.36 5.88
C PHE A 20 7.64 -0.93 6.60
N LEU A 21 7.06 -1.17 7.79
CA LEU A 21 7.30 -2.41 8.54
C LEU A 21 6.82 -3.65 7.78
N ILE A 22 5.69 -3.56 7.08
CA ILE A 22 5.17 -4.66 6.26
C ILE A 22 6.11 -4.95 5.09
N VAL A 23 6.60 -3.93 4.39
CA VAL A 23 7.56 -4.08 3.28
C VAL A 23 8.87 -4.67 3.78
N LEU A 24 9.38 -4.21 4.91
CA LEU A 24 10.57 -4.79 5.55
C LEU A 24 10.37 -6.25 5.96
N ALA A 25 9.23 -6.58 6.58
CA ALA A 25 8.90 -7.95 6.95
C ALA A 25 8.85 -8.84 5.71
N PHE A 26 8.16 -8.39 4.66
CA PHE A 26 8.07 -9.14 3.40
C PHE A 26 9.44 -9.33 2.75
N ALA A 27 10.31 -8.32 2.73
CA ALA A 27 11.68 -8.44 2.24
C ALA A 27 12.52 -9.42 3.07
N GLY A 28 12.32 -9.43 4.40
CA GLY A 28 12.99 -10.38 5.31
C GLY A 28 12.54 -11.82 5.11
N PHE A 29 11.23 -12.06 4.91
CA PHE A 29 10.65 -13.38 4.68
C PHE A 29 10.92 -13.90 3.25
N PHE A 30 10.92 -13.01 2.24
CA PHE A 30 11.04 -13.37 0.83
C PHE A 30 12.29 -12.77 0.18
N LYS A 31 13.48 -13.16 0.69
CA LYS A 31 14.79 -12.64 0.26
C LYS A 31 15.08 -12.79 -1.25
N GLN A 32 14.51 -13.79 -1.92
CA GLN A 32 14.66 -13.98 -3.37
C GLN A 32 13.70 -13.11 -4.19
N SER A 33 12.61 -12.65 -3.56
CA SER A 33 11.58 -11.86 -4.23
C SER A 33 11.85 -10.37 -4.22
N LEU A 34 12.54 -9.87 -3.18
CA LEU A 34 12.77 -8.45 -2.97
C LEU A 34 14.19 -8.23 -2.42
N TYR A 35 15.01 -7.55 -3.21
CA TYR A 35 16.37 -7.18 -2.84
C TYR A 35 16.39 -5.74 -2.33
N ILE A 36 16.91 -5.56 -1.11
CA ILE A 36 17.13 -4.27 -0.49
C ILE A 36 18.59 -4.21 -0.06
N GLU A 37 19.34 -3.26 -0.62
CA GLU A 37 20.76 -3.11 -0.30
C GLU A 37 21.01 -2.67 1.15
N SER A 38 20.14 -1.80 1.67
CA SER A 38 20.26 -1.25 3.03
C SER A 38 18.88 -0.87 3.61
N PRO A 39 18.67 -0.97 4.93
CA PRO A 39 17.42 -0.57 5.59
C PRO A 39 16.96 0.85 5.27
N ILE A 40 17.90 1.75 4.93
CA ILE A 40 17.56 3.13 4.55
C ILE A 40 16.81 3.19 3.21
N TYR A 41 17.13 2.29 2.28
CA TYR A 41 16.45 2.19 0.98
C TYR A 41 15.06 1.58 1.09
N ALA A 42 14.79 0.77 2.12
CA ALA A 42 13.43 0.37 2.44
C ALA A 42 12.56 1.58 2.84
N LEU A 43 13.15 2.59 3.50
CA LEU A 43 12.45 3.77 3.97
C LEU A 43 12.16 4.72 2.80
N TYR A 44 13.14 4.88 1.89
CA TYR A 44 12.92 5.52 0.59
C TYR A 44 11.86 4.79 -0.24
N GLY A 45 11.93 3.45 -0.28
CA GLY A 45 10.91 2.55 -0.84
C GLY A 45 9.51 2.86 -0.37
N ALA A 46 9.28 2.76 0.94
CA ALA A 46 7.97 3.00 1.54
C ALA A 46 7.48 4.45 1.33
N SER A 47 8.39 5.43 1.36
CA SER A 47 8.04 6.84 1.11
C SER A 47 7.60 7.05 -0.34
N LEU A 48 8.34 6.50 -1.30
CA LEU A 48 8.00 6.61 -2.72
C LEU A 48 6.75 5.81 -3.07
N ILE A 49 6.56 4.63 -2.49
CA ILE A 49 5.30 3.87 -2.57
C ILE A 49 4.15 4.76 -2.09
N THR A 50 4.26 5.37 -0.91
CA THR A 50 3.21 6.23 -0.37
C THR A 50 2.90 7.41 -1.30
N LEU A 51 3.92 8.01 -1.90
CA LEU A 51 3.77 9.10 -2.86
C LEU A 51 3.05 8.64 -4.15
N PHE A 52 3.49 7.52 -4.72
CA PHE A 52 2.90 6.93 -5.92
C PHE A 52 1.46 6.51 -5.66
N TYR A 53 1.17 5.97 -4.48
CA TYR A 53 -0.19 5.68 -4.06
C TYR A 53 -1.09 6.92 -4.02
N LYS A 54 -0.55 8.11 -3.77
CA LYS A 54 -1.33 9.36 -3.73
C LYS A 54 -1.62 9.92 -5.13
N PHE A 55 -0.65 9.84 -6.04
CA PHE A 55 -0.75 10.45 -7.38
C PHE A 55 -1.13 9.47 -8.48
N ILE A 56 -0.54 8.28 -8.50
CA ILE A 56 -0.67 7.31 -9.58
C ILE A 56 -1.92 6.45 -9.41
N ARG A 57 -2.19 6.00 -8.18
CA ARG A 57 -3.36 5.17 -7.88
C ARG A 57 -4.69 5.77 -8.38
N PRO A 58 -5.04 7.05 -8.18
CA PRO A 58 -6.32 7.58 -8.66
C PRO A 58 -6.45 7.50 -10.19
N VAL A 59 -5.37 7.73 -10.92
CA VAL A 59 -5.33 7.62 -12.39
C VAL A 59 -5.55 6.17 -12.83
N PHE A 60 -4.81 5.22 -12.22
CA PHE A 60 -4.96 3.80 -12.54
C PHE A 60 -6.34 3.25 -12.17
N LEU A 61 -6.89 3.66 -11.03
CA LEU A 61 -8.24 3.27 -10.61
C LEU A 61 -9.29 3.75 -11.61
N PHE A 62 -9.17 5.00 -12.08
CA PHE A 62 -10.10 5.56 -13.07
C PHE A 62 -10.07 4.77 -14.39
N MET A 63 -8.86 4.50 -14.91
CA MET A 63 -8.70 3.69 -16.13
C MET A 63 -9.19 2.25 -15.96
N SER A 64 -9.12 1.73 -14.73
CA SER A 64 -9.42 0.34 -14.41
C SER A 64 -10.86 0.12 -13.94
N ILE A 65 -11.76 1.11 -14.01
CA ILE A 65 -13.12 0.98 -13.47
C ILE A 65 -13.87 -0.23 -14.07
N VAL A 66 -13.74 -0.46 -15.38
CA VAL A 66 -14.39 -1.56 -16.10
C VAL A 66 -13.87 -2.92 -15.62
N PRO A 67 -12.54 -3.21 -15.66
CA PRO A 67 -12.03 -4.47 -15.16
C PRO A 67 -12.20 -4.65 -13.64
N ILE A 68 -12.23 -3.57 -12.85
CA ILE A 68 -12.53 -3.65 -11.41
C ILE A 68 -13.95 -4.20 -11.20
N ILE A 69 -14.94 -3.71 -11.95
CA ILE A 69 -16.31 -4.20 -11.84
C ILE A 69 -16.41 -5.64 -12.34
N MET A 70 -15.79 -5.97 -13.48
CA MET A 70 -15.81 -7.34 -14.04
C MET A 70 -15.14 -8.37 -13.13
N THR A 71 -14.13 -7.97 -12.36
CA THR A 71 -13.38 -8.86 -11.47
C THR A 71 -13.81 -8.76 -9.99
N PHE A 72 -14.93 -8.10 -9.70
CA PHE A 72 -15.44 -7.88 -8.34
C PHE A 72 -14.41 -7.23 -7.38
N GLY A 73 -13.59 -6.32 -7.89
CA GLY A 73 -12.59 -5.62 -7.11
C GLY A 73 -11.23 -6.32 -7.01
N PHE A 74 -11.06 -7.54 -7.54
CA PHE A 74 -9.75 -8.20 -7.54
C PHE A 74 -8.69 -7.40 -8.29
N PHE A 75 -9.07 -6.69 -9.35
CA PHE A 75 -8.17 -5.83 -10.12
C PHE A 75 -7.52 -4.70 -9.29
N ILE A 76 -8.09 -4.36 -8.12
CA ILE A 76 -7.47 -3.40 -7.19
C ILE A 76 -6.12 -3.91 -6.67
N VAL A 77 -5.99 -5.22 -6.43
CA VAL A 77 -4.74 -5.85 -6.00
C VAL A 77 -3.69 -5.77 -7.11
N ILE A 78 -4.12 -5.97 -8.36
CA ILE A 78 -3.26 -5.86 -9.54
C ILE A 78 -2.72 -4.43 -9.68
N ILE A 79 -3.57 -3.41 -9.53
CA ILE A 79 -3.13 -2.00 -9.55
C ILE A 79 -2.11 -1.73 -8.46
N ASN A 80 -2.35 -2.22 -7.24
CA ASN A 80 -1.41 -2.07 -6.13
C ASN A 80 -0.04 -2.71 -6.48
N ALA A 81 -0.03 -3.90 -7.07
CA ALA A 81 1.21 -4.55 -7.52
C ALA A 81 1.94 -3.76 -8.62
N ILE A 82 1.19 -3.20 -9.58
CA ILE A 82 1.76 -2.34 -10.63
C ILE A 82 2.43 -1.11 -10.01
N ILE A 83 1.81 -0.47 -9.02
CA ILE A 83 2.41 0.67 -8.31
C ILE A 83 3.72 0.27 -7.63
N ILE A 84 3.74 -0.89 -6.98
CA ILE A 84 4.94 -1.39 -6.30
C ILE A 84 6.06 -1.66 -7.33
N LEU A 85 5.75 -2.24 -8.49
CA LEU A 85 6.73 -2.40 -9.58
C LEU A 85 7.26 -1.06 -10.10
N LEU A 86 6.38 -0.07 -10.29
CA LEU A 86 6.80 1.27 -10.71
C LEU A 86 7.78 1.88 -9.71
N VAL A 87 7.52 1.73 -8.41
CA VAL A 87 8.41 2.22 -7.37
C VAL A 87 9.74 1.47 -7.40
N SER A 88 9.71 0.15 -7.59
CA SER A 88 10.94 -0.63 -7.75
C SER A 88 11.77 -0.19 -8.94
N ASN A 89 11.14 0.13 -10.08
CA ASN A 89 11.85 0.67 -11.24
C ASN A 89 12.49 2.04 -10.96
N VAL A 90 11.84 2.90 -10.19
CA VAL A 90 12.38 4.23 -9.84
C VAL A 90 13.53 4.14 -8.82
N LEU A 91 13.53 3.12 -7.96
CA LEU A 91 14.53 2.91 -6.91
C LEU A 91 15.60 1.89 -7.27
N ASN A 92 15.66 1.43 -8.53
CA ASN A 92 16.71 0.57 -9.05
C ASN A 92 18.06 1.31 -8.99
N PRO A 93 19.17 0.72 -8.46
CA PRO A 93 19.38 -0.67 -8.03
C PRO A 93 19.12 -0.99 -6.55
N HIS A 94 18.66 -0.03 -5.77
CA HIS A 94 18.63 -0.14 -4.31
C HIS A 94 17.38 -0.84 -3.73
N PHE A 95 16.27 -0.89 -4.49
CA PHE A 95 15.02 -1.59 -4.12
C PHE A 95 14.46 -2.33 -5.35
N ILE A 96 14.83 -3.60 -5.50
CA ILE A 96 14.49 -4.41 -6.68
C ILE A 96 13.47 -5.48 -6.31
N ILE A 97 12.37 -5.51 -7.04
CA ILE A 97 11.40 -6.59 -7.01
C ILE A 97 11.65 -7.50 -8.20
N SER A 98 11.89 -8.78 -7.91
CA SER A 98 12.33 -9.78 -8.89
C SER A 98 11.31 -10.03 -10.02
N SER A 99 10.01 -9.92 -9.73
CA SER A 99 8.96 -10.25 -10.69
C SER A 99 7.62 -9.60 -10.35
N PHE A 100 6.69 -9.59 -11.32
CA PHE A 100 5.30 -9.21 -11.08
C PHE A 100 4.62 -10.08 -10.03
N GLY A 101 4.92 -11.39 -9.98
CA GLY A 101 4.39 -12.29 -8.96
C GLY A 101 4.80 -11.88 -7.54
N SER A 102 6.05 -11.46 -7.36
CA SER A 102 6.55 -10.93 -6.08
C SER A 102 5.86 -9.62 -5.70
N ALA A 103 5.62 -8.73 -6.66
CA ALA A 103 4.87 -7.49 -6.43
C ALA A 103 3.40 -7.76 -6.06
N LEU A 104 2.75 -8.73 -6.71
CA LEU A 104 1.41 -9.20 -6.35
C LEU A 104 1.38 -9.79 -4.93
N GLY A 105 2.34 -10.64 -4.59
CA GLY A 105 2.48 -11.21 -3.24
C GLY A 105 2.59 -10.11 -2.18
N LEU A 106 3.46 -9.12 -2.41
CA LEU A 106 3.61 -7.98 -1.52
C LEU A 106 2.34 -7.13 -1.42
N ALA A 107 1.65 -6.86 -2.54
CA ALA A 107 0.39 -6.11 -2.55
C ALA A 107 -0.70 -6.81 -1.72
N ILE A 108 -0.84 -8.12 -1.88
CA ILE A 108 -1.77 -8.95 -1.09
C ILE A 108 -1.39 -8.90 0.39
N PHE A 109 -0.10 -9.06 0.70
CA PHE A 109 0.40 -9.03 2.07
C PHE A 109 0.08 -7.69 2.74
N ILE A 110 0.35 -6.57 2.07
CA ILE A 110 0.00 -5.22 2.53
C ILE A 110 -1.52 -5.09 2.76
N SER A 111 -2.34 -5.56 1.82
CA SER A 111 -3.80 -5.51 1.95
C SER A 111 -4.29 -6.30 3.17
N ILE A 112 -3.79 -7.50 3.41
CA ILE A 112 -4.18 -8.35 4.56
C ILE A 112 -3.81 -7.68 5.89
N PHE A 113 -2.56 -7.20 6.03
CA PHE A 113 -2.13 -6.54 7.26
C PHE A 113 -2.92 -5.26 7.52
N ASN A 114 -3.21 -4.48 6.47
CA ASN A 114 -4.04 -3.29 6.59
C ASN A 114 -5.48 -3.60 7.02
N LEU A 115 -6.03 -4.76 6.63
CA LEU A 115 -7.34 -5.19 7.14
C LEU A 115 -7.27 -5.45 8.65
N PHE A 116 -6.28 -6.19 9.14
CA PHE A 116 -6.14 -6.48 10.58
C PHE A 116 -5.94 -5.22 11.43
N ILE A 117 -5.19 -4.25 10.91
CA ILE A 117 -4.86 -3.01 11.59
C ILE A 117 -6.06 -2.07 11.64
N ASN A 118 -6.73 -1.86 10.50
CA ASN A 118 -7.87 -0.93 10.41
C ASN A 118 -9.18 -1.52 10.94
N SER A 119 -9.27 -2.84 11.17
CA SER A 119 -10.49 -3.47 11.71
C SER A 119 -10.89 -2.92 13.09
N ARG A 120 -9.93 -2.40 13.87
CA ARG A 120 -10.18 -1.88 15.24
C ARG A 120 -10.82 -0.49 15.29
N ASP A 121 -10.79 0.28 14.21
CA ASP A 121 -11.26 1.68 14.19
C ASP A 121 -12.71 1.85 13.72
N ARG A 122 -13.47 0.77 13.51
CA ARG A 122 -14.91 0.85 13.21
C ARG A 122 -15.71 1.20 14.48
N LYS A 123 -15.54 2.42 15.00
CA LYS A 123 -16.56 3.06 15.82
C LYS A 123 -17.77 3.30 14.94
N ILE A 124 -18.72 2.37 14.95
CA ILE A 124 -20.04 2.56 14.36
C ILE A 124 -20.70 3.70 15.15
N ILE A 125 -20.63 4.93 14.64
CA ILE A 125 -21.37 6.06 15.20
C ILE A 125 -22.82 5.85 14.75
N ILE A 126 -23.60 5.10 15.55
CA ILE A 126 -25.05 5.08 15.39
C ILE A 126 -25.55 6.45 15.85
N LYS A 127 -25.67 7.38 14.90
CA LYS A 127 -26.31 8.67 15.14
C LYS A 127 -27.82 8.40 15.21
N ARG A 128 -28.34 8.19 16.42
CA ARG A 128 -29.78 8.13 16.70
C ARG A 128 -30.36 9.50 16.33
N ILE A 129 -31.01 9.58 15.18
CA ILE A 129 -31.83 10.73 14.79
C ILE A 129 -33.07 10.66 15.68
N LYS A 130 -33.30 11.72 16.46
CA LYS A 130 -34.49 11.91 17.29
C LYS A 130 -35.47 12.78 16.54
#